data_AF-A0A7W9AH17-F1
#
_entry.id   AF-A0A7W9AH17-F1
#
_cell.length_a   1.000
_cell.length_b   1.000
_cell.length_c   1.000
_cell.angle_alpha   90.00
_cell.angle_beta   90.00
_cell.angle_gamma   90.00
#
_symmetry.space_group_name_H-M   'P 1'
#
loop_
_entity.id
_entity.type
_entity.pdbx_description
1 polymer ?
#
loop_
_entity_poly.entity_id
_entity_poly.type
_entity_poly.pdbx_seq_one_letter_code
_entity_poly.pdbx_strand_id
1 'polypeptide(L)'
;MGMMIGRVDHAQEAAMRRAELIYAQARSELSTRLWQAALGAGDGSYARTPKMERSAQGVSLDSLMALMMARDADDAAPARRASQTKAEPLAIPTKAEPVVPAARAVAAERPAGLGVNAGFTNILQASAVRTGIPAPALAAIVNAEAAKDEDGRWRVYSRNPRSSAAGLGQFLSGTWRGEAERSGTWLNSLCIARGWVDGRGKVIKEARSQLLALRYDPEASINAIADYAKGNLDRLRSAGVHVGQGLDDIAQAAYFGHHLGIGDAIKFMKGGLQAGRARRLLDAQIGNGAANRRIAETGDAVSAHRNWLLGFVGRNIRPARFAALQPVGPGRVS
;
A
#
# COMPACT_ATOMS: atom_id res chain seq x y z
N MET A 1 35.73 -43.94 10.19
CA MET A 1 35.70 -42.57 9.64
C MET A 1 34.23 -42.18 9.49
N GLY A 2 33.63 -41.54 10.51
CA GLY A 2 32.20 -41.23 10.56
C GLY A 2 31.92 -39.80 10.12
N MET A 3 30.84 -39.60 9.35
CA MET A 3 30.36 -38.28 8.93
C MET A 3 28.95 -38.08 9.48
N MET A 4 28.83 -37.24 10.52
CA MET A 4 27.58 -36.77 11.12
C MET A 4 27.07 -35.58 10.31
N ILE A 5 26.03 -35.78 9.51
CA ILE A 5 25.27 -34.69 8.88
C ILE A 5 24.28 -34.18 9.93
N GLY A 6 24.45 -32.91 10.32
CA GLY A 6 23.67 -32.25 11.35
C GLY A 6 22.18 -32.21 11.02
N ARG A 7 21.37 -32.81 11.89
CA ARG A 7 19.94 -32.52 11.99
C ARG A 7 19.79 -31.07 12.46
N VAL A 8 19.38 -30.19 11.56
CA VAL A 8 18.89 -28.86 11.95
C VAL A 8 17.62 -29.08 12.75
N ASP A 9 17.63 -28.59 13.98
CA ASP A 9 16.67 -28.93 15.02
C ASP A 9 15.35 -28.17 14.81
N HIS A 10 14.34 -28.85 14.24
CA HIS A 10 13.01 -28.29 13.98
C HIS A 10 12.35 -27.66 15.23
N ALA A 11 12.77 -28.07 16.43
CA ALA A 11 12.31 -27.48 17.68
C ALA A 11 12.82 -26.02 17.85
N GLN A 12 14.02 -25.72 17.37
CA GLN A 12 14.64 -24.39 17.43
C GLN A 12 13.95 -23.40 16.48
N GLU A 13 13.60 -23.84 15.26
CA GLU A 13 12.85 -23.02 14.30
C GLU A 13 11.43 -22.72 14.81
N ALA A 14 10.76 -23.69 15.44
CA ALA A 14 9.45 -23.49 16.04
C ALA A 14 9.50 -22.52 17.24
N ALA A 15 10.55 -22.61 18.06
CA ALA A 15 10.78 -21.70 19.18
C ALA A 15 11.05 -20.26 18.70
N MET A 16 11.85 -20.08 17.64
CA MET A 16 12.11 -18.77 17.05
C MET A 16 10.85 -18.14 16.45
N ARG A 17 10.04 -18.91 15.70
CA ARG A 17 8.76 -18.41 15.16
C ARG A 17 7.77 -18.02 16.25
N ARG A 18 7.73 -18.78 17.36
CA ARG A 18 6.93 -18.41 18.53
C ARG A 18 7.45 -17.12 19.18
N ALA A 19 8.76 -16.95 19.29
CA ALA A 19 9.37 -15.74 19.82
C ALA A 19 9.07 -14.51 18.95
N GLU A 20 9.12 -14.64 17.62
CA GLU A 20 8.73 -13.58 16.68
C GLU A 20 7.25 -13.21 16.79
N LEU A 21 6.35 -14.20 16.92
CA LEU A 21 4.92 -13.94 17.12
C LEU A 21 4.65 -13.23 18.46
N ILE A 22 5.29 -13.67 19.54
CA ILE A 22 5.16 -13.04 20.86
C ILE A 22 5.73 -11.62 20.82
N TYR A 23 6.88 -11.42 20.19
CA TYR A 23 7.51 -10.11 20.06
C TYR A 23 6.67 -9.15 19.19
N ALA A 24 6.08 -9.66 18.10
CA ALA A 24 5.17 -8.89 17.24
C ALA A 24 3.89 -8.51 17.98
N GLN A 25 3.32 -9.43 18.78
CA GLN A 25 2.13 -9.17 19.59
C GLN A 25 2.43 -8.16 20.70
N ALA A 26 3.53 -8.34 21.43
CA ALA A 26 3.97 -7.40 22.46
C ALA A 26 4.25 -6.00 21.88
N ARG A 27 4.83 -5.92 20.67
CA ARG A 27 5.06 -4.66 19.97
C ARG A 27 3.75 -3.99 19.51
N SER A 28 2.78 -4.78 19.08
CA SER A 28 1.44 -4.28 18.71
C SER A 28 0.70 -3.72 19.92
N GLU A 29 0.74 -4.43 21.05
CA GLU A 29 0.15 -3.99 22.32
C GLU A 29 0.86 -2.75 22.88
N LEU A 30 2.19 -2.72 22.86
CA LEU A 30 2.97 -1.56 23.28
C LEU A 30 2.69 -0.36 22.37
N SER A 31 2.64 -0.56 21.05
CA SER A 31 2.28 0.51 20.11
C SER A 31 0.85 1.00 20.35
N THR A 32 -0.08 0.12 20.73
CA THR A 32 -1.47 0.49 21.06
C THR A 32 -1.54 1.32 22.33
N ARG A 33 -0.80 0.94 23.38
CA ARG A 33 -0.71 1.68 24.65
C ARG A 33 -0.05 3.04 24.47
N LEU A 34 1.03 3.11 23.67
CA LEU A 34 1.68 4.38 23.34
C LEU A 34 0.75 5.31 22.54
N TRP A 35 -0.08 4.74 21.65
CA TRP A 35 -1.07 5.50 20.89
C TRP A 35 -2.23 6.00 21.77
N GLN A 36 -2.67 5.20 22.75
CA GLN A 36 -3.67 5.60 23.75
C GLN A 36 -3.14 6.70 24.68
N ALA A 37 -1.87 6.59 25.12
CA ALA A 37 -1.21 7.61 25.92
C ALA A 37 -1.04 8.94 25.17
N ALA A 38 -0.69 8.88 23.87
CA ALA A 38 -0.54 10.07 23.03
C ALA A 38 -1.86 10.80 22.73
N LEU A 39 -3.00 10.12 22.87
CA LEU A 39 -4.33 10.71 22.70
C LEU A 39 -4.97 11.24 24.00
N GLY A 40 -4.27 11.14 25.14
CA GLY A 40 -4.70 11.73 26.40
C GLY A 40 -5.96 11.10 27.01
N ALA A 41 -6.20 9.80 26.80
CA ALA A 41 -7.24 9.07 27.50
C ALA A 41 -6.73 8.65 28.89
N GLY A 42 -6.61 9.62 29.79
CA GLY A 42 -6.46 9.43 31.23
C GLY A 42 -7.68 10.02 31.94
N ASP A 43 -8.22 9.26 32.87
CA ASP A 43 -9.27 9.61 33.82
C ASP A 43 -9.05 10.97 34.52
N GLY A 44 -10.15 11.69 34.72
CA GLY A 44 -10.12 13.06 35.22
C GLY A 44 -9.99 13.16 36.74
N SER A 45 -9.13 14.06 37.21
CA SER A 45 -9.42 14.98 38.32
C SER A 45 -8.48 16.21 38.27
N TYR A 46 -9.00 17.36 38.67
CA TYR A 46 -8.49 18.73 38.50
C TYR A 46 -7.16 19.05 39.22
N ALA A 47 -6.28 19.86 38.60
CA ALA A 47 -5.92 21.22 39.07
C ALA A 47 -4.78 21.90 38.27
N ARG A 48 -5.03 23.19 37.91
CA ARG A 48 -4.13 24.33 37.62
C ARG A 48 -2.95 24.20 36.63
N THR A 49 -3.06 24.97 35.55
CA THR A 49 -1.96 25.45 34.69
C THR A 49 -1.11 26.53 35.41
N PRO A 50 0.16 26.79 35.01
CA PRO A 50 0.39 27.68 33.86
C PRO A 50 1.54 27.29 32.90
N LYS A 51 1.33 27.71 31.63
CA LYS A 51 2.28 28.05 30.54
C LYS A 51 3.51 27.15 30.28
N MET A 52 3.46 26.46 29.13
CA MET A 52 4.63 26.20 28.31
C MET A 52 4.26 26.29 26.81
N GLU A 53 5.22 26.80 26.04
CA GLU A 53 5.09 27.42 24.72
C GLU A 53 4.57 26.48 23.63
N ARG A 54 3.64 26.99 22.81
CA ARG A 54 3.16 26.30 21.61
C ARG A 54 4.15 26.51 20.47
N SER A 55 5.01 25.51 20.25
CA SER A 55 5.69 25.29 18.98
C SER A 55 4.68 24.76 17.96
N ALA A 56 4.23 25.62 17.06
CA ALA A 56 3.31 25.25 15.98
C ALA A 56 4.07 24.51 14.88
N GLN A 57 3.64 23.26 14.68
CA GLN A 57 4.23 22.26 13.80
C GLN A 57 4.14 22.61 12.30
N GLY A 58 5.18 22.22 11.57
CA GLY A 58 5.18 22.17 10.11
C GLY A 58 4.17 21.15 9.57
N VAL A 59 3.54 21.50 8.46
CA VAL A 59 2.57 20.66 7.75
C VAL A 59 3.28 19.43 7.18
N SER A 60 2.85 18.22 7.56
CA SER A 60 3.38 16.97 7.02
C SER A 60 2.85 16.72 5.60
N LEU A 61 3.65 16.06 4.74
CA LEU A 61 3.26 15.70 3.37
C LEU A 61 1.98 14.84 3.34
N ASP A 62 1.74 14.05 4.38
CA ASP A 62 0.52 13.27 4.57
C ASP A 62 -0.68 14.14 4.97
N SER A 63 -0.47 15.25 5.71
CA SER A 63 -1.51 16.26 5.92
C SER A 63 -1.88 16.96 4.61
N LEU A 64 -0.91 17.19 3.72
CA LEU A 64 -1.15 17.70 2.36
C LEU A 64 -1.89 16.68 1.48
N MET A 65 -1.57 15.39 1.61
CA MET A 65 -2.22 14.33 0.85
C MET A 65 -3.65 14.05 1.35
N ALA A 66 -3.86 14.04 2.67
CA ALA A 66 -5.17 13.95 3.29
C ALA A 66 -6.04 15.19 3.04
N LEU A 67 -5.45 16.40 3.04
CA LEU A 67 -6.12 17.65 2.69
C LEU A 67 -6.51 17.68 1.21
N MET A 68 -5.67 17.15 0.30
CA MET A 68 -6.00 17.05 -1.12
C MET A 68 -7.15 16.09 -1.44
N MET A 69 -7.39 15.08 -0.60
CA MET A 69 -8.54 14.19 -0.75
C MET A 69 -9.84 14.77 -0.16
N ALA A 70 -9.75 15.87 0.59
CA ALA A 70 -10.88 16.52 1.25
C ALA A 70 -11.32 17.84 0.57
N ARG A 71 -10.64 18.29 -0.50
CA ARG A 71 -10.74 19.67 -1.00
C ARG A 71 -11.40 19.80 -2.38
N ASP A 72 -12.39 18.96 -2.67
CA ASP A 72 -13.37 19.21 -3.74
C ASP A 72 -14.61 19.99 -3.22
N ALA A 73 -14.42 20.82 -2.19
CA ALA A 73 -15.39 21.82 -1.75
C ALA A 73 -14.65 23.10 -1.33
N ASP A 74 -14.90 24.15 -2.12
CA ASP A 74 -14.67 25.57 -1.91
C ASP A 74 -13.26 26.19 -1.94
N ASP A 75 -13.28 27.35 -2.57
CA ASP A 75 -12.20 28.11 -3.19
C ASP A 75 -11.61 29.21 -2.28
N ALA A 76 -10.50 29.78 -2.75
CA ALA A 76 -9.87 31.06 -2.38
C ALA A 76 -8.98 31.16 -1.11
N ALA A 77 -7.68 31.40 -1.37
CA ALA A 77 -6.68 32.00 -0.48
C ALA A 77 -6.59 33.55 -0.71
N PRO A 78 -5.74 34.34 -0.02
CA PRO A 78 -4.27 34.37 -0.30
C PRO A 78 -3.38 34.56 0.96
N ALA A 79 -2.32 33.76 1.15
CA ALA A 79 -0.91 33.97 0.77
C ALA A 79 -0.12 35.08 1.50
N ARG A 80 0.97 34.70 2.21
CA ARG A 80 2.16 35.55 2.44
C ARG A 80 3.47 34.72 2.44
N ARG A 81 4.50 35.30 1.82
CA ARG A 81 5.88 34.82 1.57
C ARG A 81 6.76 34.84 2.84
N ALA A 82 7.69 33.88 2.96
CA ALA A 82 9.03 34.12 3.54
C ALA A 82 10.04 33.01 3.17
N SER A 83 11.13 33.49 2.54
CA SER A 83 12.56 33.13 2.53
C SER A 83 13.07 31.74 2.95
N GLN A 84 13.98 31.24 2.10
CA GLN A 84 14.76 30.02 2.20
C GLN A 84 15.92 30.13 3.20
N THR A 85 16.17 29.05 3.94
CA THR A 85 17.52 28.67 4.39
C THR A 85 17.72 27.16 4.24
N LYS A 86 18.93 26.83 3.81
CA LYS A 86 19.42 25.56 3.26
C LYS A 86 19.62 24.52 4.37
N ALA A 87 19.01 23.34 4.21
CA ALA A 87 19.39 22.11 4.91
C ALA A 87 19.15 20.92 3.96
N GLU A 88 20.21 20.13 3.74
CA GLU A 88 20.26 19.01 2.79
C GLU A 88 19.36 17.84 3.23
N PRO A 89 18.51 17.27 2.35
CA PRO A 89 17.72 16.10 2.69
C PRO A 89 18.47 14.80 2.38
N LEU A 90 18.68 14.00 3.42
CA LEU A 90 19.16 12.62 3.36
C LEU A 90 18.16 11.71 2.64
N ALA A 91 18.71 10.89 1.74
CA ALA A 91 18.01 10.03 0.82
C ALA A 91 17.13 8.96 1.51
N ILE A 92 16.03 8.63 0.84
CA ILE A 92 15.31 7.36 1.02
C ILE A 92 16.33 6.26 0.74
N PRO A 93 16.53 5.26 1.62
CA PRO A 93 17.46 4.17 1.35
C PRO A 93 16.99 3.41 0.11
N THR A 94 17.64 3.74 -1.00
CA THR A 94 17.55 3.05 -2.28
C THR A 94 18.75 2.12 -2.28
N LYS A 95 18.53 0.81 -2.10
CA LYS A 95 19.57 -0.16 -2.45
C LYS A 95 19.68 -0.12 -3.97
N ALA A 96 20.63 0.66 -4.46
CA ALA A 96 21.00 0.71 -5.86
C ALA A 96 21.73 -0.59 -6.21
N GLU A 97 21.11 -1.44 -7.02
CA GLU A 97 21.84 -2.50 -7.71
C GLU A 97 22.39 -1.93 -9.03
N PRO A 98 23.60 -2.32 -9.45
CA PRO A 98 24.25 -1.77 -10.63
C PRO A 98 23.54 -2.17 -11.91
N VAL A 99 23.40 -1.20 -12.81
CA VAL A 99 22.89 -1.39 -14.17
C VAL A 99 23.96 -2.10 -15.00
N VAL A 100 23.82 -3.41 -15.18
CA VAL A 100 24.49 -4.16 -16.25
C VAL A 100 23.66 -4.04 -17.54
N PRO A 101 24.29 -3.88 -18.72
CA PRO A 101 23.58 -3.72 -19.98
C PRO A 101 22.78 -4.99 -20.32
N ALA A 102 21.62 -4.77 -20.95
CA ALA A 102 20.64 -5.80 -21.27
C ALA A 102 21.19 -6.85 -22.25
N ALA A 103 21.85 -7.88 -21.71
CA ALA A 103 21.93 -9.18 -22.36
C ALA A 103 20.57 -9.87 -22.19
N ARG A 104 20.00 -10.29 -23.31
CA ARG A 104 18.73 -11.03 -23.41
C ARG A 104 18.92 -12.42 -22.78
N ALA A 105 18.93 -12.47 -21.46
CA ALA A 105 18.80 -13.72 -20.73
C ALA A 105 17.37 -14.21 -20.94
N VAL A 106 17.24 -15.34 -21.64
CA VAL A 106 16.02 -16.16 -21.61
C VAL A 106 15.80 -16.46 -20.13
N ALA A 107 14.89 -15.74 -19.50
CA ALA A 107 14.62 -15.86 -18.08
C ALA A 107 14.15 -17.30 -17.84
N ALA A 108 14.99 -18.12 -17.21
CA ALA A 108 14.57 -19.37 -16.63
C ALA A 108 13.26 -19.10 -15.87
N GLU A 109 12.19 -19.78 -16.27
CA GLU A 109 10.85 -19.56 -15.79
C GLU A 109 10.86 -19.63 -14.26
N ARG A 110 10.74 -18.47 -13.61
CA ARG A 110 10.51 -18.44 -12.16
C ARG A 110 9.24 -19.24 -11.91
N PRO A 111 9.21 -20.12 -10.89
CA PRO A 111 8.06 -20.96 -10.64
C PRO A 111 6.81 -20.08 -10.57
N ALA A 112 5.85 -20.39 -11.45
CA ALA A 112 4.57 -19.71 -11.47
C ALA A 112 3.85 -20.01 -10.15
N GLY A 113 3.55 -18.98 -9.36
CA GLY A 113 2.87 -19.13 -8.07
C GLY A 113 3.44 -18.26 -6.96
N LEU A 114 3.02 -18.55 -5.73
CA LEU A 114 3.34 -17.74 -4.56
C LEU A 114 4.68 -18.11 -3.88
N GLY A 115 5.24 -19.29 -4.17
CA GLY A 115 6.48 -19.77 -3.54
C GLY A 115 6.40 -19.75 -2.02
N VAL A 116 7.33 -19.06 -1.35
CA VAL A 116 7.35 -18.88 0.11
C VAL A 116 6.09 -18.22 0.69
N ASN A 117 5.25 -17.62 -0.16
CA ASN A 117 3.99 -16.98 0.20
C ASN A 117 2.76 -17.88 -0.03
N ALA A 118 2.96 -19.20 -0.28
CA ALA A 118 1.86 -20.14 -0.59
C ALA A 118 0.75 -20.21 0.47
N GLY A 119 1.04 -19.85 1.72
CA GLY A 119 0.04 -19.75 2.79
C GLY A 119 -1.10 -18.76 2.52
N PHE A 120 -0.92 -17.81 1.59
CA PHE A 120 -1.97 -16.84 1.22
C PHE A 120 -2.89 -17.31 0.08
N THR A 121 -2.67 -18.51 -0.49
CA THR A 121 -3.42 -19.02 -1.65
C THR A 121 -4.93 -18.94 -1.46
N ASN A 122 -5.43 -19.50 -0.35
CA ASN A 122 -6.87 -19.58 -0.09
C ASN A 122 -7.52 -18.20 0.06
N ILE A 123 -6.85 -17.27 0.75
CA ILE A 123 -7.37 -15.91 0.97
C ILE A 123 -7.40 -15.15 -0.36
N LEU A 124 -6.37 -15.29 -1.20
CA LEU A 124 -6.32 -14.67 -2.53
C LEU A 124 -7.41 -15.21 -3.46
N GLN A 125 -7.63 -16.53 -3.46
CA GLN A 125 -8.70 -17.15 -4.24
C GLN A 125 -10.09 -16.74 -3.75
N ALA A 126 -10.33 -16.75 -2.43
CA ALA A 126 -11.61 -16.33 -1.87
C ALA A 126 -11.90 -14.84 -2.15
N SER A 127 -10.88 -13.98 -2.02
CA SER A 127 -10.99 -12.55 -2.35
C SER A 127 -11.25 -12.33 -3.84
N ALA A 128 -10.64 -13.14 -4.70
CA ALA A 128 -10.84 -13.10 -6.14
C ALA A 128 -12.28 -13.46 -6.51
N VAL A 129 -12.81 -14.54 -5.95
CA VAL A 129 -14.22 -14.95 -6.15
C VAL A 129 -15.18 -13.84 -5.70
N ARG A 130 -14.94 -13.26 -4.53
CA ARG A 130 -15.82 -12.24 -3.95
C ARG A 130 -15.86 -10.94 -4.75
N THR A 131 -14.73 -10.54 -5.32
CA THR A 131 -14.57 -9.22 -5.96
C THR A 131 -14.60 -9.27 -7.48
N GLY A 132 -14.44 -10.45 -8.08
CA GLY A 132 -14.24 -10.64 -9.51
C GLY A 132 -12.84 -10.26 -10.01
N ILE A 133 -11.92 -9.88 -9.12
CA ILE A 133 -10.53 -9.57 -9.50
C ILE A 133 -9.73 -10.87 -9.55
N PRO A 134 -9.08 -11.22 -10.68
CA PRO A 134 -8.33 -12.47 -10.78
C PRO A 134 -7.27 -12.63 -9.68
N ALA A 135 -7.17 -13.82 -9.07
CA ALA A 135 -6.20 -14.10 -8.02
C ALA A 135 -4.74 -13.78 -8.41
N PRO A 136 -4.27 -14.08 -9.64
CA PRO A 136 -2.94 -13.64 -10.08
C PRO A 136 -2.75 -12.12 -10.08
N ALA A 137 -3.80 -11.36 -10.41
CA ALA A 137 -3.77 -9.90 -10.39
C ALA A 137 -3.69 -9.37 -8.95
N LEU A 138 -4.47 -9.94 -8.02
CA LEU A 138 -4.38 -9.63 -6.60
C LEU A 138 -3.00 -9.95 -6.04
N ALA A 139 -2.45 -11.13 -6.34
CA ALA A 139 -1.11 -11.51 -5.90
C ALA A 139 -0.03 -10.57 -6.45
N ALA A 140 -0.16 -10.09 -7.70
CA ALA A 140 0.76 -9.10 -8.25
C ALA A 140 0.70 -7.75 -7.53
N ILE A 141 -0.50 -7.29 -7.16
CA ILE A 141 -0.69 -6.05 -6.41
C ILE A 141 -0.12 -6.20 -4.99
N VAL A 142 -0.47 -7.28 -4.27
CA VAL A 142 0.09 -7.57 -2.94
C VAL A 142 1.61 -7.65 -3.02
N ASN A 143 2.15 -8.35 -4.02
CA ASN A 143 3.58 -8.45 -4.21
C ASN A 143 4.22 -7.09 -4.51
N ALA A 144 3.55 -6.15 -5.16
CA ALA A 144 4.11 -4.83 -5.40
C ALA A 144 4.12 -3.95 -4.14
N GLU A 145 3.10 -4.06 -3.30
CA GLU A 145 2.94 -3.23 -2.10
C GLU A 145 3.69 -3.77 -0.88
N ALA A 146 3.69 -5.10 -0.69
CA ALA A 146 4.28 -5.70 0.50
C ALA A 146 5.80 -5.51 0.53
N ALA A 147 6.29 -5.05 1.69
CA ALA A 147 7.70 -5.19 2.01
C ALA A 147 8.05 -6.68 2.07
N LYS A 148 9.29 -7.02 1.69
CA LYS A 148 9.76 -8.41 1.61
C LYS A 148 10.99 -8.59 2.46
N ASP A 149 11.18 -9.79 3.00
CA ASP A 149 12.48 -10.21 3.51
C ASP A 149 13.40 -10.67 2.37
N GLU A 150 14.60 -11.13 2.74
CA GLU A 150 15.62 -11.58 1.79
C GLU A 150 15.16 -12.80 0.98
N ASP A 151 14.30 -13.64 1.56
CA ASP A 151 13.70 -14.82 0.90
C ASP A 151 12.50 -14.47 0.01
N GLY A 152 12.09 -13.19 -0.02
CA GLY A 152 10.93 -12.74 -0.79
C GLY A 152 9.58 -13.01 -0.12
N ARG A 153 9.56 -13.38 1.17
CA ARG A 153 8.32 -13.52 1.94
C ARG A 153 7.75 -12.15 2.26
N TRP A 154 6.44 -12.02 2.07
CA TRP A 154 5.71 -10.79 2.35
C TRP A 154 5.62 -10.53 3.85
N ARG A 155 6.01 -9.32 4.27
CA ARG A 155 6.02 -8.90 5.67
C ARG A 155 4.68 -8.30 6.06
N VAL A 156 3.85 -9.10 6.72
CA VAL A 156 2.52 -8.66 7.21
C VAL A 156 2.61 -7.46 8.16
N TYR A 157 3.67 -7.41 8.98
CA TYR A 157 3.91 -6.34 9.96
C TYR A 157 4.72 -5.16 9.40
N SER A 158 4.74 -4.96 8.06
CA SER A 158 5.44 -3.83 7.46
C SER A 158 4.78 -2.49 7.80
N ARG A 159 5.61 -1.47 8.03
CA ARG A 159 5.16 -0.10 8.26
C ARG A 159 6.12 0.89 7.63
N ASN A 160 5.58 1.91 6.97
CA ASN A 160 6.38 3.02 6.49
C ASN A 160 6.72 3.97 7.66
N PRO A 161 8.01 4.28 7.92
CA PRO A 161 8.35 5.19 9.02
C PRO A 161 7.95 6.65 8.77
N ARG A 162 7.68 7.03 7.52
CA ARG A 162 7.38 8.42 7.11
C ARG A 162 5.90 8.67 6.85
N SER A 163 5.06 7.64 6.94
CA SER A 163 3.62 7.78 6.71
C SER A 163 2.81 6.84 7.59
N SER A 164 1.49 6.93 7.50
CA SER A 164 0.60 6.00 8.18
C SER A 164 0.53 4.62 7.51
N ALA A 165 1.15 4.41 6.35
CA ALA A 165 1.07 3.17 5.57
C ALA A 165 1.56 1.94 6.35
N ALA A 166 0.75 0.88 6.35
CA ALA A 166 1.02 -0.36 7.08
C ALA A 166 0.38 -1.58 6.42
N GLY A 167 0.93 -2.76 6.70
CA GLY A 167 0.39 -4.03 6.25
C GLY A 167 0.82 -4.44 4.85
N LEU A 168 0.31 -5.59 4.40
CA LEU A 168 0.57 -6.14 3.07
C LEU A 168 0.20 -5.19 1.92
N GLY A 169 -0.82 -4.34 2.14
CA GLY A 169 -1.29 -3.36 1.16
C GLY A 169 -0.83 -1.93 1.42
N GLN A 170 0.05 -1.72 2.42
CA GLN A 170 0.58 -0.40 2.77
C GLN A 170 -0.50 0.69 2.90
N PHE A 171 -1.69 0.34 3.41
CA PHE A 171 -2.83 1.24 3.48
C PHE A 171 -2.58 2.40 4.44
N LEU A 172 -2.88 3.62 4.01
CA LEU A 172 -2.95 4.79 4.89
C LEU A 172 -4.15 4.69 5.84
N SER A 173 -4.06 5.34 7.01
CA SER A 173 -5.15 5.31 8.01
C SER A 173 -6.48 5.84 7.44
N GLY A 174 -6.42 6.88 6.60
CA GLY A 174 -7.60 7.48 5.97
C GLY A 174 -8.26 6.52 4.97
N THR A 175 -7.48 5.93 4.07
CA THR A 175 -7.96 4.95 3.07
C THR A 175 -8.55 3.72 3.75
N TRP A 176 -7.87 3.20 4.78
CA TRP A 176 -8.33 2.03 5.54
C TRP A 176 -9.68 2.28 6.22
N ARG A 177 -9.84 3.43 6.88
CA ARG A 177 -11.13 3.84 7.45
C ARG A 177 -12.18 4.02 6.35
N GLY A 178 -11.82 4.62 5.22
CA GLY A 178 -12.71 4.77 4.08
C GLY A 178 -13.25 3.43 3.58
N GLU A 179 -12.40 2.39 3.48
CA GLU A 179 -12.85 1.04 3.14
C GLU A 179 -13.77 0.44 4.20
N ALA A 180 -13.49 0.66 5.49
CA ALA A 180 -14.36 0.21 6.58
C ALA A 180 -15.73 0.91 6.64
N GLU A 181 -15.84 2.13 6.11
CA GLU A 181 -17.09 2.89 6.02
C GLU A 181 -17.84 2.66 4.70
N ARG A 182 -17.17 2.09 3.70
CA ARG A 182 -17.75 1.87 2.37
C ARG A 182 -18.58 0.59 2.36
N SER A 183 -19.88 0.72 2.13
CA SER A 183 -20.79 -0.42 2.04
C SER A 183 -20.33 -1.47 1.02
N GLY A 184 -20.48 -2.75 1.37
CA GLY A 184 -20.16 -3.88 0.51
C GLY A 184 -18.70 -4.32 0.53
N THR A 185 -17.81 -3.62 1.24
CA THR A 185 -16.44 -4.11 1.46
C THR A 185 -16.41 -5.14 2.59
N TRP A 186 -15.40 -6.00 2.57
CA TRP A 186 -15.18 -6.98 3.63
C TRP A 186 -14.94 -6.31 4.99
N LEU A 187 -14.15 -5.22 5.01
CA LEU A 187 -13.89 -4.46 6.24
C LEU A 187 -15.16 -3.83 6.80
N ASN A 188 -16.04 -3.33 5.94
CA ASN A 188 -17.32 -2.79 6.38
C ASN A 188 -18.21 -3.86 6.99
N SER A 189 -18.31 -5.03 6.37
CA SER A 189 -19.04 -6.17 6.95
C SER A 189 -18.48 -6.59 8.30
N LEU A 190 -17.14 -6.65 8.44
CA LEU A 190 -16.50 -6.96 9.71
C LEU A 190 -16.79 -5.89 10.78
N CYS A 191 -16.71 -4.61 10.42
CA CYS A 191 -17.02 -3.52 11.34
C CYS A 191 -18.48 -3.51 11.77
N ILE A 192 -19.42 -3.81 10.87
CA ILE A 192 -20.85 -3.96 11.20
C ILE A 192 -21.02 -5.10 12.22
N ALA A 193 -20.45 -6.27 11.94
CA ALA A 193 -20.55 -7.43 12.83
C ALA A 193 -19.97 -7.17 14.22
N ARG A 194 -19.00 -6.26 14.33
CA ARG A 194 -18.37 -5.87 15.61
C ARG A 194 -19.01 -4.64 16.28
N GLY A 195 -20.04 -4.04 15.68
CA GLY A 195 -20.64 -2.80 16.19
C GLY A 195 -19.70 -1.59 16.14
N TRP A 196 -18.75 -1.59 15.20
CA TRP A 196 -17.73 -0.54 15.05
C TRP A 196 -18.15 0.62 14.14
N VAL A 197 -19.32 0.54 13.52
CA VAL A 197 -19.91 1.62 12.72
C VAL A 197 -21.18 2.15 13.40
N ASP A 198 -21.40 3.46 13.34
CA ASP A 198 -22.61 4.10 13.82
C ASP A 198 -23.77 4.00 12.81
N GLY A 199 -24.96 4.50 13.19
CA GLY A 199 -26.13 4.51 12.30
C GLY A 199 -25.98 5.33 11.01
N ARG A 200 -24.88 6.08 10.85
CA ARG A 200 -24.53 6.81 9.62
C ARG A 200 -23.47 6.08 8.80
N GLY A 201 -23.10 4.86 9.18
CA GLY A 201 -22.05 4.07 8.55
C GLY A 201 -20.64 4.59 8.83
N LYS A 202 -20.44 5.40 9.87
CA LYS A 202 -19.12 5.96 10.25
C LYS A 202 -18.47 5.15 11.34
N VAL A 203 -17.15 4.97 11.26
CA VAL A 203 -16.41 4.24 12.30
C VAL A 203 -16.42 5.03 13.61
N ILE A 204 -16.91 4.41 14.68
CA ILE A 204 -16.97 5.00 16.02
C ILE A 204 -15.56 5.25 16.56
N LYS A 205 -15.39 6.25 17.44
CA LYS A 205 -14.07 6.72 17.88
C LYS A 205 -13.30 5.62 18.63
N GLU A 206 -14.02 4.83 19.43
CA GLU A 206 -13.52 3.79 20.32
C GLU A 206 -12.93 2.61 19.55
N ALA A 207 -13.46 2.32 18.36
CA ALA A 207 -13.02 1.23 17.49
C ALA A 207 -11.81 1.59 16.62
N ARG A 208 -11.41 2.87 16.53
CA ARG A 208 -10.41 3.34 15.54
C ARG A 208 -9.06 2.65 15.65
N SER A 209 -8.54 2.46 16.87
CA SER A 209 -7.24 1.81 17.07
C SER A 209 -7.30 0.34 16.65
N GLN A 210 -8.35 -0.37 17.06
CA GLN A 210 -8.58 -1.78 16.73
C GLN A 210 -8.77 -1.97 15.22
N LEU A 211 -9.53 -1.09 14.57
CA LEU A 211 -9.66 -1.07 13.11
C LEU A 211 -8.29 -0.88 12.44
N LEU A 212 -7.49 0.10 12.87
CA LEU A 212 -6.18 0.36 12.26
C LEU A 212 -5.19 -0.80 12.44
N ALA A 213 -5.33 -1.58 13.52
CA ALA A 213 -4.51 -2.76 13.79
C ALA A 213 -4.79 -3.91 12.81
N LEU A 214 -6.01 -3.99 12.24
CA LEU A 214 -6.36 -5.00 11.22
C LEU A 214 -5.54 -4.88 9.93
N ARG A 215 -4.80 -3.78 9.70
CA ARG A 215 -3.81 -3.71 8.61
C ARG A 215 -2.67 -4.72 8.76
N TYR A 216 -2.45 -5.22 9.98
CA TYR A 216 -1.47 -6.28 10.23
C TYR A 216 -2.10 -7.66 10.28
N ASP A 217 -3.40 -7.77 10.02
CA ASP A 217 -4.07 -9.03 9.78
C ASP A 217 -3.99 -9.35 8.28
N PRO A 218 -3.45 -10.52 7.88
CA PRO A 218 -3.25 -10.84 6.47
C PRO A 218 -4.57 -11.03 5.71
N GLU A 219 -5.60 -11.58 6.35
CA GLU A 219 -6.91 -11.79 5.72
C GLU A 219 -7.62 -10.46 5.45
N ALA A 220 -7.68 -9.59 6.46
CA ALA A 220 -8.23 -8.25 6.35
C ALA A 220 -7.47 -7.43 5.31
N SER A 221 -6.15 -7.50 5.30
CA SER A 221 -5.32 -6.77 4.32
C SER A 221 -5.56 -7.21 2.89
N ILE A 222 -5.56 -8.52 2.61
CA ILE A 222 -5.77 -9.03 1.26
C ILE A 222 -7.20 -8.74 0.78
N ASN A 223 -8.20 -8.92 1.64
CA ASN A 223 -9.57 -8.56 1.29
C ASN A 223 -9.74 -7.06 1.02
N ALA A 224 -9.11 -6.20 1.82
CA ALA A 224 -9.13 -4.76 1.58
C ALA A 224 -8.41 -4.37 0.28
N ILE A 225 -7.30 -5.03 -0.08
CA ILE A 225 -6.64 -4.83 -1.38
C ILE A 225 -7.60 -5.20 -2.52
N ALA A 226 -8.31 -6.32 -2.40
CA ALA A 226 -9.26 -6.77 -3.41
C ALA A 226 -10.44 -5.79 -3.57
N ASP A 227 -11.02 -5.33 -2.45
CA ASP A 227 -12.10 -4.35 -2.45
C ASP A 227 -11.65 -3.00 -3.03
N TYR A 228 -10.45 -2.56 -2.66
CA TYR A 228 -9.91 -1.30 -3.16
C TYR A 228 -9.59 -1.38 -4.65
N ALA A 229 -9.02 -2.50 -5.13
CA ALA A 229 -8.79 -2.77 -6.54
C ALA A 229 -10.10 -2.76 -7.34
N LYS A 230 -11.13 -3.47 -6.87
CA LYS A 230 -12.47 -3.45 -7.49
C LYS A 230 -13.04 -2.04 -7.55
N GLY A 231 -13.06 -1.33 -6.42
CA GLY A 231 -13.58 0.04 -6.36
C GLY A 231 -12.83 1.03 -7.25
N ASN A 232 -11.51 0.82 -7.46
CA ASN A 232 -10.73 1.62 -8.41
C ASN A 232 -11.13 1.33 -9.85
N LEU A 233 -11.25 0.06 -10.23
CA LEU A 233 -11.66 -0.33 -11.57
C LEU A 233 -13.07 0.16 -11.90
N ASP A 234 -14.01 0.03 -10.96
CA ASP A 234 -15.37 0.52 -11.14
C ASP A 234 -15.39 2.03 -11.36
N ARG A 235 -14.65 2.81 -10.56
CA ARG A 235 -14.55 4.27 -10.73
C ARG A 235 -13.85 4.68 -12.02
N LEU A 236 -12.81 3.95 -12.44
CA LEU A 236 -12.15 4.18 -13.73
C LEU A 236 -13.16 3.98 -14.88
N ARG A 237 -13.87 2.85 -14.88
CA ARG A 237 -14.88 2.52 -15.90
C ARG A 237 -16.02 3.53 -15.91
N SER A 238 -16.56 3.90 -14.74
CA SER A 238 -17.61 4.93 -14.63
C SER A 238 -17.14 6.31 -15.10
N ALA A 239 -15.84 6.60 -15.00
CA ALA A 239 -15.26 7.80 -15.57
C ALA A 239 -15.03 7.70 -17.09
N GLY A 240 -15.37 6.59 -17.75
CA GLY A 240 -15.15 6.37 -19.19
C GLY A 240 -13.71 5.99 -19.55
N VAL A 241 -12.91 5.51 -18.59
CA VAL A 241 -11.59 4.92 -18.89
C VAL A 241 -11.81 3.51 -19.43
N HIS A 242 -11.26 3.23 -20.60
CA HIS A 242 -11.24 1.87 -21.14
C HIS A 242 -10.19 1.04 -20.40
N VAL A 243 -10.65 -0.01 -19.71
CA VAL A 243 -9.79 -1.01 -19.07
C VAL A 243 -9.96 -2.31 -19.86
N GLY A 244 -8.85 -2.82 -20.40
CA GLY A 244 -8.84 -4.11 -21.09
C GLY A 244 -9.27 -5.26 -20.17
N GLN A 245 -9.60 -6.40 -20.77
CA GLN A 245 -10.04 -7.60 -20.05
C GLN A 245 -8.87 -8.53 -19.71
N GLY A 246 -7.66 -8.23 -20.19
CA GLY A 246 -6.46 -9.01 -19.90
C GLY A 246 -6.05 -8.91 -18.43
N LEU A 247 -5.36 -9.95 -17.93
CA LEU A 247 -4.85 -9.96 -16.55
C LEU A 247 -3.97 -8.74 -16.25
N ASP A 248 -3.08 -8.41 -17.18
CA ASP A 248 -2.16 -7.28 -17.04
C ASP A 248 -2.94 -5.95 -17.03
N ASP A 249 -3.91 -5.78 -17.93
CA ASP A 249 -4.73 -4.56 -17.98
C ASP A 249 -5.49 -4.34 -16.66
N ILE A 250 -6.12 -5.39 -16.15
CA ILE A 250 -6.87 -5.35 -14.88
C ILE A 250 -5.93 -5.01 -13.71
N ALA A 251 -4.80 -5.71 -13.61
CA ALA A 251 -3.86 -5.53 -12.51
C ALA A 251 -3.23 -4.13 -12.54
N GLN A 252 -2.80 -3.66 -13.71
CA GLN A 252 -2.17 -2.36 -13.87
C GLN A 252 -3.16 -1.22 -13.65
N ALA A 253 -4.38 -1.31 -14.19
CA ALA A 253 -5.41 -0.28 -13.98
C ALA A 253 -5.82 -0.18 -12.50
N ALA A 254 -6.02 -1.31 -11.82
CA ALA A 254 -6.28 -1.33 -10.39
C ALA A 254 -5.12 -0.72 -9.59
N TYR A 255 -3.88 -1.04 -9.98
CA TYR A 255 -2.67 -0.53 -9.35
C TYR A 255 -2.49 0.98 -9.52
N PHE A 256 -2.81 1.56 -10.70
CA PHE A 256 -2.74 3.01 -10.87
C PHE A 256 -3.67 3.74 -9.90
N GLY A 257 -4.89 3.25 -9.71
CA GLY A 257 -5.82 3.79 -8.71
C GLY A 257 -5.27 3.70 -7.29
N HIS A 258 -4.55 2.61 -6.97
CA HIS A 258 -3.90 2.45 -5.68
C HIS A 258 -2.75 3.43 -5.48
N HIS A 259 -1.84 3.50 -6.45
CA HIS A 259 -0.57 4.22 -6.35
C HIS A 259 -0.71 5.73 -6.49
N LEU A 260 -1.60 6.21 -7.37
CA LEU A 260 -1.82 7.64 -7.62
C LEU A 260 -2.98 8.23 -6.80
N GLY A 261 -3.86 7.39 -6.28
CA GLY A 261 -5.21 7.78 -5.92
C GLY A 261 -6.10 7.90 -7.17
N ILE A 262 -7.40 7.64 -7.00
CA ILE A 262 -8.32 7.45 -8.13
C ILE A 262 -8.45 8.67 -9.06
N GLY A 263 -8.46 9.89 -8.52
CA GLY A 263 -8.62 11.10 -9.32
C GLY A 263 -7.47 11.35 -10.29
N ASP A 264 -6.23 11.12 -9.85
CA ASP A 264 -5.05 11.23 -10.71
C ASP A 264 -4.91 10.02 -11.63
N ALA A 265 -5.33 8.83 -11.20
CA ALA A 265 -5.37 7.66 -12.06
C ALA A 265 -6.31 7.87 -13.27
N ILE A 266 -7.50 8.45 -13.07
CA ILE A 266 -8.43 8.78 -14.16
C ILE A 266 -7.76 9.72 -15.17
N LYS A 267 -7.16 10.82 -14.69
CA LYS A 267 -6.48 11.80 -15.56
C LYS A 267 -5.31 11.17 -16.30
N PHE A 268 -4.49 10.40 -15.58
CA PHE A 268 -3.36 9.67 -16.13
C PHE A 268 -3.77 8.72 -17.26
N MET A 269 -4.85 7.98 -17.08
CA MET A 269 -5.35 7.02 -18.07
C MET A 269 -6.04 7.71 -19.26
N LYS A 270 -6.57 8.92 -19.09
CA LYS A 270 -7.24 9.71 -20.15
C LYS A 270 -6.33 10.59 -21.01
N GLY A 271 -5.02 10.58 -20.78
CA GLY A 271 -4.09 11.37 -21.59
C GLY A 271 -3.01 12.11 -20.80
N GLY A 272 -3.05 12.06 -19.47
CA GLY A 272 -1.95 12.54 -18.64
C GLY A 272 -2.36 13.53 -17.56
N LEU A 273 -1.38 13.92 -16.75
CA LEU A 273 -1.54 14.85 -15.66
C LEU A 273 -1.08 16.25 -16.08
N GLN A 274 -1.59 17.28 -15.41
CA GLN A 274 -1.03 18.63 -15.57
C GLN A 274 0.44 18.65 -15.15
N ALA A 275 1.28 19.41 -15.86
CA ALA A 275 2.74 19.43 -15.67
C ALA A 275 3.17 19.65 -14.20
N GLY A 276 2.58 20.63 -13.51
CA GLY A 276 2.88 20.89 -12.10
C GLY A 276 2.50 19.74 -11.18
N ARG A 277 1.40 19.02 -11.47
CA ARG A 277 1.01 17.82 -10.70
C ARG A 277 1.92 16.64 -11.01
N ALA A 278 2.25 16.40 -12.28
CA ALA A 278 3.18 15.35 -12.71
C ALA A 278 4.56 15.52 -12.06
N ARG A 279 5.07 16.76 -12.03
CA ARG A 279 6.31 17.11 -11.33
C ARG A 279 6.27 16.74 -9.84
N ARG A 280 5.24 17.19 -9.13
CA ARG A 280 5.08 16.92 -7.69
C ARG A 280 5.02 15.43 -7.38
N LEU A 281 4.29 14.66 -8.19
CA LEU A 281 4.20 13.21 -7.99
C LEU A 281 5.54 12.53 -8.25
N LEU A 282 6.22 12.88 -9.34
CA LEU A 282 7.53 12.34 -9.67
C LEU A 282 8.55 12.64 -8.56
N ASP A 283 8.59 13.89 -8.08
CA ASP A 283 9.45 14.29 -6.95
C ASP A 283 9.15 13.45 -5.69
N ALA A 284 7.86 13.23 -5.37
CA ALA A 284 7.46 12.43 -4.21
C ALA A 284 7.81 10.94 -4.35
N GLN A 285 7.77 10.40 -5.58
CA GLN A 285 7.95 8.98 -5.86
C GLN A 285 9.42 8.57 -5.97
N ILE A 286 10.26 9.40 -6.60
CA ILE A 286 11.67 9.06 -6.86
C ILE A 286 12.68 10.10 -6.34
N GLY A 287 12.20 11.15 -5.69
CA GLY A 287 13.04 12.23 -5.18
C GLY A 287 13.45 13.25 -6.25
N ASN A 288 13.67 14.49 -5.80
CA ASN A 288 13.93 15.65 -6.66
C ASN A 288 15.09 15.45 -7.65
N GLY A 289 16.19 14.82 -7.20
CA GLY A 289 17.38 14.61 -8.04
C GLY A 289 17.11 13.68 -9.23
N ALA A 290 16.44 12.54 -8.99
CA ALA A 290 16.09 11.60 -10.06
C ALA A 290 14.97 12.16 -10.95
N ALA A 291 14.02 12.90 -10.38
CA ALA A 291 12.97 13.59 -11.12
C ALA A 291 13.56 14.63 -12.08
N ASN A 292 14.48 15.49 -11.63
CA ASN A 292 15.16 16.47 -12.49
C ASN A 292 15.87 15.84 -13.68
N ARG A 293 16.61 14.74 -13.47
CA ARG A 293 17.29 14.03 -14.57
C ARG A 293 16.31 13.51 -15.61
N ARG A 294 15.24 12.84 -15.18
CA ARG A 294 14.21 12.30 -16.09
C ARG A 294 13.48 13.40 -16.86
N ILE A 295 13.24 14.55 -16.22
CA ILE A 295 12.63 15.70 -16.88
C ILE A 295 13.56 16.26 -17.95
N ALA A 296 14.85 16.37 -17.67
CA ALA A 296 15.84 16.79 -18.68
C ALA A 296 15.93 15.78 -19.84
N GLU A 297 15.86 14.48 -19.57
CA GLU A 297 15.90 13.42 -20.59
C GLU A 297 14.67 13.39 -21.51
N THR A 298 13.49 13.72 -20.98
CA THR A 298 12.21 13.63 -21.71
C THR A 298 11.69 14.97 -22.20
N GLY A 299 12.28 16.08 -21.74
CA GLY A 299 11.89 17.45 -22.09
C GLY A 299 10.82 18.05 -21.18
N ASP A 300 9.96 17.25 -20.56
CA ASP A 300 8.86 17.75 -19.73
C ASP A 300 8.45 16.79 -18.58
N ALA A 301 7.78 17.34 -17.56
CA ALA A 301 7.39 16.59 -16.37
C ALA A 301 6.25 15.58 -16.60
N VAL A 302 5.37 15.81 -17.57
CA VAL A 302 4.26 14.90 -17.89
C VAL A 302 4.83 13.63 -18.52
N SER A 303 5.67 13.79 -19.54
CA SER A 303 6.37 12.68 -20.22
C SER A 303 7.29 11.93 -19.26
N ALA A 304 8.09 12.65 -18.45
CA ALA A 304 8.95 12.05 -17.44
C ALA A 304 8.18 11.15 -16.46
N HIS A 305 7.10 11.68 -15.88
CA HIS A 305 6.28 10.95 -14.92
C HIS A 305 5.59 9.74 -15.58
N ARG A 306 5.04 9.92 -16.79
CA ARG A 306 4.38 8.83 -17.52
C ARG A 306 5.34 7.71 -17.87
N ASN A 307 6.48 8.02 -18.46
CA ASN A 307 7.48 7.02 -18.83
C ASN A 307 8.01 6.27 -17.61
N TRP A 308 8.26 6.99 -16.51
CA TRP A 308 8.69 6.36 -15.26
C TRP A 308 7.61 5.42 -14.70
N LEU A 309 6.36 5.89 -14.58
CA LEU A 309 5.30 5.14 -13.94
C LEU A 309 4.91 3.90 -14.76
N LEU A 310 4.78 4.02 -16.09
CA LEU A 310 4.52 2.87 -16.96
C LEU A 310 5.64 1.84 -16.88
N GLY A 311 6.90 2.29 -16.89
CA GLY A 311 8.05 1.40 -16.73
C GLY A 311 8.10 0.73 -15.35
N PHE A 312 7.79 1.47 -14.28
CA PHE A 312 7.72 0.93 -12.93
C PHE A 312 6.62 -0.12 -12.81
N VAL A 313 5.42 0.18 -13.29
CA VAL A 313 4.28 -0.73 -13.25
C VAL A 313 4.54 -1.98 -14.09
N GLY A 314 5.05 -1.86 -15.31
CA GLY A 314 5.38 -3.01 -16.16
C GLY A 314 6.43 -3.96 -15.56
N ARG A 315 7.36 -3.44 -14.73
CA ARG A 315 8.35 -4.27 -14.03
C ARG A 315 7.80 -4.95 -12.78
N ASN A 316 6.88 -4.30 -12.06
CA ASN A 316 6.44 -4.74 -10.73
C ASN A 316 5.09 -5.46 -10.74
N ILE A 317 4.18 -5.09 -11.64
CA ILE A 317 2.85 -5.68 -11.77
C ILE A 317 2.90 -6.74 -12.87
N ARG A 318 3.22 -7.97 -12.47
CA ARG A 318 3.36 -9.12 -13.38
C ARG A 318 2.49 -10.31 -12.94
N PRO A 319 1.16 -10.25 -13.17
CA PRO A 319 0.22 -11.34 -12.87
C PRO A 319 0.65 -12.71 -13.38
N ALA A 320 1.31 -12.78 -14.55
CA ALA A 320 1.83 -14.02 -15.11
C ALA A 320 2.77 -14.80 -14.16
N ARG A 321 3.48 -14.11 -13.26
CA ARG A 321 4.32 -14.77 -12.22
C ARG A 321 3.50 -15.59 -11.23
N PHE A 322 2.20 -15.35 -11.16
CA PHE A 322 1.27 -15.99 -10.24
C PHE A 322 0.20 -16.80 -11.00
N ALA A 323 0.47 -17.18 -12.25
CA ALA A 323 -0.49 -17.88 -13.12
C ALA A 323 -1.03 -19.19 -12.50
N ALA A 324 -0.26 -19.86 -11.64
CA ALA A 324 -0.71 -21.05 -10.91
C ALA A 324 -1.87 -20.81 -9.93
N LEU A 325 -2.23 -19.54 -9.67
CA LEU A 325 -3.43 -19.19 -8.90
C LEU A 325 -4.71 -19.11 -9.77
N GLN A 326 -4.59 -19.19 -11.09
CA GLN A 326 -5.79 -19.30 -11.92
C GLN A 326 -6.49 -20.63 -11.60
N PRO A 327 -7.83 -20.63 -11.46
CA PRO A 327 -8.56 -21.88 -11.43
C PRO A 327 -8.24 -22.64 -12.72
N VAL A 328 -7.85 -23.90 -12.58
CA VAL A 328 -7.70 -24.81 -13.72
C VAL A 328 -9.07 -24.87 -14.37
N GLY A 329 -9.22 -24.32 -15.58
CA GLY A 329 -10.45 -24.46 -16.34
C GLY A 329 -10.79 -25.94 -16.50
N PRO A 330 -12.06 -26.31 -16.76
CA PRO A 330 -12.39 -27.70 -17.08
C PRO A 330 -11.50 -28.13 -18.24
N GLY A 331 -10.53 -28.99 -17.95
CA GLY A 331 -9.56 -29.44 -18.92
C GLY A 331 -10.30 -30.11 -20.07
N ARG A 332 -9.90 -29.80 -21.30
CA ARG A 332 -10.13 -30.71 -22.42
C ARG A 332 -9.56 -32.06 -22.03
N VAL A 333 -10.45 -33.00 -21.71
CA VAL A 333 -10.13 -34.42 -21.77
C VAL A 333 -9.74 -34.65 -23.23
N SER A 334 -8.45 -34.92 -23.47
CA SER A 334 -8.01 -35.55 -24.71
C SER A 334 -8.07 -37.05 -24.51
#